data_AF-A0A1M5K2P9-F1
#
_entry.id   AF-A0A1M5K2P9-F1
#
_cell.length_a   1.000
_cell.length_b   1.000
_cell.length_c   1.000
_cell.angle_alpha   90.00
_cell.angle_beta   90.00
_cell.angle_gamma   90.00
#
_symmetry.space_group_name_H-M   'P 1'
#
loop_
_entity.id
_entity.type
_entity.pdbx_description
1 polymer ?
#
loop_
_entity_poly.entity_id
_entity_poly.type
_entity_poly.pdbx_seq_one_letter_code
_entity_poly.pdbx_strand_id
1 'polypeptide(L)'
;MLVACTRFIIKRNDFLFRDTVAYFHQYYTGYGEPNNPNFLNTLKNTFNREPIEALIEARNKVIDILVSDIPEIIRGREDENWIMVCVPRAKALDTYNKQTQLMFQEAVSIAAQNIKGVIDGTGYIRRIKNTRTTHIRSPKIPNDGPDPYPGITIATCQINRDKIKGKKIILVDDVYTQNVNVDEDCIQALYDCGADEIIFYAIGYTRRNL
;
A
#
# COMPACT_ATOMS: atom_id res chain seq x y z
N MET A 1 -5.47 -18.20 -18.44
CA MET A 1 -5.54 -16.72 -18.32
C MET A 1 -4.25 -16.30 -17.62
N LEU A 2 -3.40 -15.52 -18.30
CA LEU A 2 -2.15 -15.03 -17.71
C LEU A 2 -2.50 -14.03 -16.62
N VAL A 3 -1.99 -14.25 -15.41
CA VAL A 3 -2.09 -13.27 -14.32
C VAL A 3 -1.35 -12.01 -14.79
N ALA A 4 -2.04 -10.86 -14.82
CA ALA A 4 -1.47 -9.60 -15.28
C ALA A 4 -0.42 -9.02 -14.30
N CYS A 5 -0.42 -9.49 -13.05
CA CYS A 5 0.59 -9.18 -12.04
C CYS A 5 1.68 -10.27 -11.93
N THR A 6 2.85 -9.85 -11.46
CA THR A 6 4.01 -10.71 -11.23
C THR A 6 4.10 -11.10 -9.77
N ARG A 7 4.20 -12.41 -9.48
CA ARG A 7 4.43 -12.95 -8.14
C ARG A 7 5.91 -12.88 -7.74
N PHE A 8 6.18 -12.53 -6.49
CA PHE A 8 7.50 -12.60 -5.87
C PHE A 8 7.39 -12.97 -4.38
N ILE A 9 8.53 -13.06 -3.69
CA ILE A 9 8.61 -13.29 -2.25
C ILE A 9 9.36 -12.12 -1.61
N ILE A 10 8.73 -11.44 -0.66
CA ILE A 10 9.44 -10.55 0.26
C ILE A 10 10.16 -11.44 1.26
N LYS A 11 11.49 -11.35 1.29
CA LYS A 11 12.31 -12.18 2.17
C LYS A 11 12.31 -11.61 3.58
N ARG A 12 12.28 -12.50 4.57
CA ARG A 12 12.44 -12.11 5.97
C ARG A 12 13.75 -11.34 6.18
N ASN A 13 13.71 -10.37 7.08
CA ASN A 13 14.83 -9.53 7.49
C ASN A 13 14.56 -9.02 8.92
N ASP A 14 15.28 -7.97 9.35
CA ASP A 14 15.15 -7.42 10.70
C ASP A 14 13.79 -6.72 10.96
N PHE A 15 13.00 -6.43 9.92
CA PHE A 15 11.68 -5.80 10.00
C PHE A 15 10.53 -6.78 9.81
N LEU A 16 10.75 -7.87 9.07
CA LEU A 16 9.77 -8.91 8.77
C LEU A 16 10.33 -10.28 9.12
N PHE A 17 9.70 -11.00 10.06
CA PHE A 17 10.27 -12.24 10.61
C PHE A 17 9.91 -13.51 9.83
N ARG A 18 9.14 -13.40 8.76
CA ARG A 18 8.76 -14.53 7.89
C ARG A 18 8.72 -14.12 6.43
N ASP A 19 9.05 -15.04 5.53
CA ASP A 19 8.87 -14.80 4.10
C ASP A 19 7.37 -14.58 3.80
N THR A 20 7.07 -13.56 2.99
CA THR A 20 5.69 -13.19 2.65
C THR A 20 5.48 -13.25 1.14
N VAL A 21 4.37 -13.86 0.72
CA VAL A 21 3.96 -13.91 -0.68
C VAL A 21 3.52 -12.52 -1.11
N ALA A 22 4.04 -12.08 -2.25
CA ALA A 22 3.78 -10.75 -2.76
C ALA A 22 3.52 -10.75 -4.27
N TYR A 23 2.81 -9.74 -4.73
CA TYR A 23 2.51 -9.51 -6.14
C TYR A 23 2.72 -8.04 -6.49
N PHE A 24 3.04 -7.76 -7.75
CA PHE A 24 3.01 -6.39 -8.26
C PHE A 24 2.48 -6.31 -9.69
N HIS A 25 1.83 -5.21 -10.04
CA HIS A 25 1.28 -5.02 -11.37
C HIS A 25 2.35 -4.68 -12.41
N GLN A 26 3.09 -3.59 -12.19
CA GLN A 26 4.08 -3.09 -13.14
C GLN A 26 5.33 -2.53 -12.46
N TYR A 27 6.41 -2.34 -13.23
CA TYR A 27 7.61 -1.70 -12.71
C TYR A 27 7.42 -0.20 -12.53
N TYR A 28 7.96 0.33 -11.44
CA TYR A 28 8.14 1.76 -11.18
C TYR A 28 9.55 2.16 -11.60
N THR A 29 9.67 2.86 -12.73
CA THR A 29 10.96 3.22 -13.35
C THR A 29 11.46 4.60 -12.92
N GLY A 30 10.61 5.42 -12.30
CA GLY A 30 10.93 6.78 -11.89
C GLY A 30 9.98 7.79 -12.52
N TYR A 31 9.62 8.83 -11.77
CA TYR A 31 8.65 9.82 -12.26
C TYR A 31 9.13 10.52 -13.53
N GLY A 32 8.27 10.54 -14.55
CA GLY A 32 8.56 11.13 -15.87
C GLY A 32 9.29 10.19 -16.84
N GLU A 33 9.77 9.02 -16.38
CA GLU A 33 10.41 8.05 -17.26
C GLU A 33 9.39 7.33 -18.17
N PRO A 34 9.80 6.87 -19.36
CA PRO A 34 8.96 6.05 -20.22
C PRO A 34 8.42 4.83 -19.47
N ASN A 35 7.12 4.54 -19.68
CA ASN A 35 6.40 3.42 -19.07
C ASN A 35 6.28 3.45 -17.53
N ASN A 36 6.68 4.53 -16.86
CA ASN A 36 6.43 4.69 -15.43
C ASN A 36 4.92 4.82 -15.16
N PRO A 37 4.38 4.21 -14.08
CA PRO A 37 3.01 4.47 -13.61
C PRO A 37 2.88 5.89 -13.01
N ASN A 38 2.98 6.92 -13.85
CA ASN A 38 2.95 8.32 -13.43
C ASN A 38 1.63 8.70 -12.71
N PHE A 39 0.55 7.95 -12.95
CA PHE A 39 -0.70 8.11 -12.23
C PHE A 39 -0.55 7.92 -10.71
N LEU A 40 0.41 7.12 -10.24
CA LEU A 40 0.71 6.99 -8.81
C LEU A 40 1.29 8.29 -8.25
N ASN A 41 2.15 8.98 -9.01
CA ASN A 41 2.70 10.27 -8.61
C ASN A 41 1.61 11.36 -8.60
N THR A 42 0.71 11.35 -9.60
CA THR A 42 -0.48 12.20 -9.61
C THR A 42 -1.31 11.98 -8.35
N LEU A 43 -1.63 10.73 -7.98
CA LEU A 43 -2.40 10.43 -6.75
C LEU A 43 -1.70 10.81 -5.45
N LYS A 44 -0.36 10.71 -5.39
CA LYS A 44 0.41 11.17 -4.21
C LYS A 44 0.15 12.65 -3.94
N ASN A 45 -0.05 13.43 -5.01
CA ASN A 45 -0.37 14.86 -5.01
C ASN A 45 0.44 15.63 -3.95
N THR A 46 1.75 15.37 -3.92
CA THR A 46 2.64 15.78 -2.84
C THR A 46 2.62 17.29 -2.61
N PHE A 47 2.47 18.07 -3.69
CA PHE A 47 2.44 19.53 -3.64
C PHE A 47 1.03 20.11 -3.59
N ASN A 48 -0.01 19.26 -3.57
CA ASN A 48 -1.42 19.64 -3.60
C ASN A 48 -1.77 20.61 -4.75
N ARG A 49 -1.36 20.25 -5.98
CA ARG A 49 -1.50 21.09 -7.19
C ARG A 49 -2.10 20.36 -8.38
N GLU A 50 -2.29 19.05 -8.29
CA GLU A 50 -2.88 18.27 -9.37
C GLU A 50 -4.36 18.66 -9.58
N PRO A 51 -4.81 18.83 -10.83
CA PRO A 51 -6.23 19.03 -11.14
C PRO A 51 -7.09 17.86 -10.67
N ILE A 52 -8.31 18.13 -10.23
CA ILE A 52 -9.21 17.09 -9.68
C ILE A 52 -9.55 16.03 -10.73
N GLU A 53 -9.67 16.41 -11.99
CA GLU A 53 -9.94 15.50 -13.11
C GLU A 53 -8.80 14.50 -13.29
N ALA A 54 -7.55 14.97 -13.25
CA ALA A 54 -6.36 14.12 -13.34
C ALA A 54 -6.26 13.16 -12.15
N LEU A 55 -6.65 13.61 -10.96
CA LEU A 55 -6.70 12.76 -9.77
C LEU A 55 -7.78 11.68 -9.88
N ILE A 56 -8.97 12.01 -10.40
CA ILE A 56 -10.06 11.05 -10.64
C ILE A 56 -9.63 10.00 -11.67
N GLU A 57 -9.02 10.41 -12.79
CA GLU A 57 -8.50 9.48 -13.79
C GLU A 57 -7.44 8.55 -13.19
N ALA A 58 -6.51 9.09 -12.41
CA ALA A 58 -5.47 8.32 -11.77
C ALA A 58 -6.04 7.34 -10.72
N ARG A 59 -7.05 7.74 -9.96
CA ARG A 59 -7.79 6.90 -9.01
C ARG A 59 -8.48 5.74 -9.73
N ASN A 60 -9.19 6.03 -10.82
CA ASN A 60 -9.91 5.01 -11.59
C ASN A 60 -8.94 3.98 -12.18
N LYS A 61 -7.75 4.37 -12.63
CA LYS A 61 -6.72 3.42 -13.06
C LYS A 61 -6.29 2.44 -11.95
N VAL A 62 -6.14 2.92 -10.71
CA VAL A 62 -5.84 2.03 -9.57
C VAL A 62 -7.00 1.08 -9.30
N ILE A 63 -8.25 1.56 -9.38
CA ILE A 63 -9.45 0.73 -9.24
C ILE A 63 -9.44 -0.38 -10.30
N ASP A 64 -9.30 -0.04 -11.57
CA ASP A 64 -9.30 -1.00 -12.68
C ASP A 64 -8.23 -2.08 -12.52
N ILE A 65 -7.02 -1.67 -12.10
CA ILE A 65 -5.91 -2.60 -11.81
C ILE A 65 -6.29 -3.56 -10.68
N LEU A 66 -6.76 -3.05 -9.54
CA LEU A 66 -7.09 -3.88 -8.38
C LEU A 66 -8.26 -4.82 -8.66
N VAL A 67 -9.30 -4.35 -9.36
CA VAL A 67 -10.48 -5.17 -9.68
C VAL A 67 -10.13 -6.26 -10.71
N SER A 68 -9.09 -6.06 -11.52
CA SER A 68 -8.54 -7.10 -12.41
C SER A 68 -7.62 -8.08 -11.68
N ASP A 69 -6.66 -7.58 -10.89
CA ASP A 69 -5.58 -8.41 -10.36
C ASP A 69 -5.98 -9.21 -9.12
N ILE A 70 -6.73 -8.60 -8.20
CA ILE A 70 -7.01 -9.21 -6.91
C ILE A 70 -7.86 -10.48 -7.05
N PRO A 71 -8.94 -10.53 -7.87
CA PRO A 71 -9.67 -11.78 -8.08
C PRO A 71 -8.79 -12.93 -8.61
N GLU A 72 -7.79 -12.63 -9.43
CA GLU A 72 -6.86 -13.62 -9.95
C GLU A 72 -5.94 -14.17 -8.86
N ILE A 73 -5.50 -13.31 -7.94
CA ILE A 73 -4.63 -13.67 -6.81
C ILE A 73 -5.35 -14.58 -5.81
N ILE A 74 -6.61 -14.31 -5.52
CA ILE A 74 -7.40 -15.07 -4.53
C ILE A 74 -8.31 -16.13 -5.17
N ARG A 75 -8.11 -16.43 -6.45
CA ARG A 75 -8.95 -17.39 -7.18
C ARG A 75 -9.02 -18.73 -6.45
N GLY A 76 -10.25 -19.24 -6.27
CA GLY A 76 -10.53 -20.49 -5.55
C GLY A 76 -10.45 -20.37 -4.03
N ARG A 77 -10.29 -19.16 -3.51
CA ARG A 77 -10.21 -18.80 -2.08
C ARG A 77 -11.12 -17.62 -1.75
N GLU A 78 -12.13 -17.37 -2.58
CA GLU A 78 -13.04 -16.23 -2.47
C GLU A 78 -13.97 -16.32 -1.26
N ASP A 79 -14.25 -17.54 -0.76
CA ASP A 79 -15.07 -17.82 0.42
C ASP A 79 -14.32 -17.57 1.75
N GLU A 80 -13.00 -17.36 1.69
CA GLU A 80 -12.18 -17.13 2.88
C GLU A 80 -12.30 -15.71 3.46
N ASN A 81 -13.04 -14.80 2.81
CA ASN A 81 -13.31 -13.43 3.23
C ASN A 81 -12.04 -12.62 3.55
N TRP A 82 -11.31 -12.24 2.50
CA TRP A 82 -10.09 -11.45 2.59
C TRP A 82 -10.37 -10.02 3.03
N ILE A 83 -9.55 -9.46 3.91
CA ILE A 83 -9.61 -8.05 4.28
C ILE A 83 -8.58 -7.29 3.45
N MET A 84 -9.01 -6.30 2.68
CA MET A 84 -8.09 -5.45 1.92
C MET A 84 -7.77 -4.19 2.73
N VAL A 85 -6.48 -3.96 2.95
CA VAL A 85 -5.95 -2.87 3.76
C VAL A 85 -4.93 -2.08 2.96
N CYS A 86 -4.84 -0.77 3.18
CA CYS A 86 -3.83 0.09 2.55
C CYS A 86 -2.67 0.34 3.52
N VAL A 87 -1.43 0.30 3.03
CA VAL A 87 -0.27 0.78 3.82
C VAL A 87 -0.48 2.27 4.15
N PRO A 88 -0.34 2.68 5.42
CA PRO A 88 -0.52 4.09 5.78
C PRO A 88 0.62 4.94 5.24
N ARG A 89 0.25 6.07 4.63
CA ARG A 89 1.22 7.11 4.24
C ARG A 89 2.08 7.57 5.43
N ALA A 90 3.20 8.20 5.11
CA ALA A 90 4.21 8.56 6.09
C ALA A 90 3.72 9.57 7.16
N LYS A 91 2.83 10.49 6.81
CA LYS A 91 2.32 11.50 7.75
C LYS A 91 1.01 11.05 8.39
N ALA A 92 0.69 11.62 9.56
CA ALA A 92 -0.58 11.39 10.23
C ALA A 92 -1.75 11.72 9.28
N LEU A 93 -2.82 10.94 9.35
CA LEU A 93 -3.91 11.00 8.36
C LEU A 93 -4.56 12.40 8.27
N ASP A 94 -4.62 13.10 9.39
CA ASP A 94 -5.17 14.46 9.52
C ASP A 94 -4.31 15.56 8.87
N THR A 95 -3.07 15.25 8.51
CA THR A 95 -2.17 16.15 7.78
C THR A 95 -2.54 16.28 6.30
N TYR A 96 -3.23 15.29 5.74
CA TYR A 96 -3.54 15.24 4.31
C TYR A 96 -4.88 15.91 3.98
N ASN A 97 -4.95 16.56 2.82
CA ASN A 97 -6.21 16.97 2.24
C ASN A 97 -7.03 15.74 1.83
N LYS A 98 -8.19 15.54 2.48
CA LYS A 98 -9.03 14.35 2.27
C LYS A 98 -9.60 14.26 0.86
N GLN A 99 -9.84 15.40 0.21
CA GLN A 99 -10.42 15.46 -1.13
C GLN A 99 -9.40 15.21 -2.24
N THR A 100 -8.10 15.43 -2.00
CA THR A 100 -7.10 15.47 -3.08
C THR A 100 -5.82 14.68 -2.82
N GLN A 101 -5.58 14.18 -1.61
CA GLN A 101 -4.33 13.48 -1.23
C GLN A 101 -4.53 12.08 -0.62
N LEU A 102 -5.79 11.66 -0.43
CA LEU A 102 -6.16 10.33 0.07
C LEU A 102 -6.83 9.44 -0.99
N MET A 103 -6.84 9.88 -2.25
CA MET A 103 -7.52 9.18 -3.34
C MET A 103 -6.95 7.79 -3.66
N PHE A 104 -5.70 7.48 -3.28
CA PHE A 104 -5.20 6.11 -3.37
C PHE A 104 -5.92 5.16 -2.39
N GLN A 105 -6.07 5.58 -1.13
CA GLN A 105 -6.82 4.80 -0.13
C GLN A 105 -8.30 4.69 -0.52
N GLU A 106 -8.87 5.75 -1.10
CA GLU A 106 -10.22 5.73 -1.69
C GLU A 106 -10.32 4.69 -2.83
N ALA A 107 -9.33 4.62 -3.74
CA ALA A 107 -9.29 3.62 -4.80
C ALA A 107 -9.27 2.19 -4.24
N VAL A 108 -8.46 1.92 -3.21
CA VAL A 108 -8.40 0.61 -2.55
C VAL A 108 -9.75 0.27 -1.91
N SER A 109 -10.40 1.23 -1.24
CA SER A 109 -11.72 1.06 -0.62
C SER A 109 -12.80 0.73 -1.67
N ILE A 110 -12.84 1.50 -2.77
CA ILE A 110 -13.78 1.26 -3.88
C ILE A 110 -13.52 -0.11 -4.50
N ALA A 111 -12.26 -0.47 -4.79
CA ALA A 111 -11.93 -1.78 -5.35
C ALA A 111 -12.37 -2.92 -4.43
N ALA A 112 -12.08 -2.84 -3.13
CA ALA A 112 -12.48 -3.84 -2.15
C ALA A 112 -14.00 -4.08 -2.13
N GLN A 113 -14.80 -3.02 -2.25
CA GLN A 113 -16.26 -3.10 -2.30
C GLN A 113 -16.81 -3.73 -3.60
N ASN A 114 -16.00 -3.76 -4.66
CA ASN A 114 -16.37 -4.29 -5.98
C ASN A 114 -15.80 -5.70 -6.25
N ILE A 115 -15.03 -6.27 -5.33
CA ILE A 115 -14.43 -7.61 -5.48
C ILE A 115 -15.17 -8.60 -4.57
N LYS A 116 -15.71 -9.67 -5.17
CA LYS A 116 -16.35 -10.75 -4.42
C LYS A 116 -15.33 -11.42 -3.48
N GLY A 117 -15.74 -11.64 -2.22
CA GLY A 117 -14.89 -12.29 -1.22
C GLY A 117 -13.88 -11.36 -0.55
N VAL A 118 -13.97 -10.06 -0.82
CA VAL A 118 -13.12 -9.03 -0.21
C VAL A 118 -13.95 -8.09 0.66
N ILE A 119 -13.40 -7.74 1.82
CA ILE A 119 -13.95 -6.79 2.79
C ILE A 119 -13.05 -5.56 2.79
N ASP A 120 -13.65 -4.37 2.71
CA ASP A 120 -12.94 -3.11 2.88
C ASP A 120 -12.44 -2.94 4.33
N GLY A 121 -11.12 -2.98 4.48
CA GLY A 121 -10.40 -2.75 5.74
C GLY A 121 -9.48 -1.53 5.69
N THR A 122 -9.65 -0.63 4.72
CA THR A 122 -8.76 0.53 4.53
C THR A 122 -8.69 1.45 5.75
N GLY A 123 -9.70 1.44 6.62
CA GLY A 123 -9.72 2.16 7.90
C GLY A 123 -9.13 1.41 9.10
N TYR A 124 -8.68 0.16 8.96
CA TYR A 124 -8.23 -0.66 10.09
C TYR A 124 -6.80 -0.35 10.56
N ILE A 125 -6.02 0.32 9.72
CA ILE A 125 -4.71 0.86 10.07
C ILE A 125 -4.66 2.33 9.70
N ARG A 126 -4.28 3.17 10.67
CA ARG A 126 -4.21 4.62 10.47
C ARG A 126 -2.96 5.20 11.10
N ARG A 127 -2.16 5.91 10.30
CA ARG A 127 -1.03 6.71 10.82
C ARG A 127 -1.57 7.84 11.70
N ILE A 128 -1.12 7.89 12.95
CA ILE A 128 -1.46 8.93 13.93
C ILE A 128 -0.24 9.78 14.33
N LYS A 129 0.97 9.38 13.95
CA LYS A 129 2.21 10.15 14.16
C LYS A 129 3.03 10.16 12.87
N ASN A 130 3.67 11.29 12.59
CA ASN A 130 4.50 11.44 11.39
C ASN A 130 5.72 10.52 11.42
N THR A 131 6.08 10.03 10.24
CA THR A 131 7.32 9.32 9.94
C THR A 131 8.02 10.02 8.78
N ARG A 132 9.33 9.76 8.63
CA ARG A 132 10.11 10.36 7.56
C ARG A 132 9.73 9.71 6.22
N THR A 133 9.45 10.53 5.22
CA THR A 133 9.35 10.08 3.83
C THR A 133 10.75 9.77 3.31
N THR A 134 10.92 8.59 2.73
CA THR A 134 12.19 8.14 2.13
C THR A 134 12.38 8.65 0.69
N HIS A 135 11.33 9.25 0.11
CA HIS A 135 11.26 9.63 -1.30
C HIS A 135 11.55 11.12 -1.56
N ILE A 136 11.44 11.98 -0.55
CA ILE A 136 11.48 13.44 -0.72
C ILE A 136 12.68 14.00 0.04
N ARG A 137 13.72 14.40 -0.69
CA ARG A 137 14.85 15.20 -0.19
C ARG A 137 14.70 16.66 -0.58
N SER A 138 13.47 17.20 -0.48
CA SER A 138 13.22 18.61 -0.76
C SER A 138 13.15 19.39 0.56
N PRO A 139 13.95 20.45 0.75
CA PRO A 139 13.87 21.30 1.94
C PRO A 139 12.53 22.04 2.05
N LYS A 140 11.72 22.07 0.97
CA LYS A 140 10.41 22.75 0.93
C LYS A 140 9.28 21.92 1.53
N ILE A 141 9.49 20.63 1.82
CA ILE A 141 8.48 19.77 2.44
C ILE A 141 9.01 19.33 3.81
N PRO A 142 8.32 19.66 4.90
CA PRO A 142 8.68 19.17 6.23
C PRO A 142 8.78 17.64 6.23
N ASN A 143 9.99 17.12 6.40
CA ASN A 143 10.25 15.69 6.46
C ASN A 143 10.56 15.24 7.90
N ASP A 144 9.63 15.56 8.79
CA ASP A 144 9.68 15.26 10.21
C ASP A 144 9.35 13.79 10.54
N GLY A 145 9.57 13.41 11.79
CA GLY A 145 9.39 12.05 12.28
C GLY A 145 10.64 11.18 12.16
N PRO A 146 10.59 9.97 12.74
CA PRO A 146 11.72 9.04 12.73
C PRO A 146 11.91 8.39 11.34
N ASP A 147 13.16 8.01 11.06
CA ASP A 147 13.49 7.08 9.98
C ASP A 147 12.85 5.71 10.21
N PRO A 148 12.69 4.86 9.18
CA PRO A 148 12.24 3.48 9.35
C PRO A 148 13.10 2.71 10.38
N TYR A 149 12.44 2.06 11.33
CA TYR A 149 13.03 1.12 12.29
C TYR A 149 12.02 -0.02 12.58
N PRO A 150 12.47 -1.21 13.00
CA PRO A 150 11.56 -2.31 13.32
C PRO A 150 10.56 -1.94 14.43
N GLY A 151 9.27 -2.09 14.17
CA GLY A 151 8.16 -1.69 15.04
C GLY A 151 7.62 -0.29 14.81
N ILE A 152 8.11 0.46 13.79
CA ILE A 152 7.67 1.84 13.54
C ILE A 152 6.16 1.93 13.26
N THR A 153 5.58 0.94 12.58
CA THR A 153 4.15 0.89 12.27
C THR A 153 3.33 0.76 13.55
N ILE A 154 3.68 -0.15 14.46
CA ILE A 154 3.01 -0.25 15.78
C ILE A 154 3.17 1.06 16.58
N ALA A 155 4.36 1.68 16.54
CA ALA A 155 4.65 2.88 17.32
C ALA A 155 3.90 4.14 16.83
N THR A 156 3.51 4.17 15.56
CA THR A 156 3.00 5.38 14.90
C THR A 156 1.63 5.22 14.24
N CYS A 157 1.07 4.01 14.20
CA CYS A 157 -0.28 3.73 13.72
C CYS A 157 -1.21 3.28 14.85
N GLN A 158 -2.47 3.65 14.70
CA GLN A 158 -3.58 2.99 15.38
C GLN A 158 -4.03 1.81 14.51
N ILE A 159 -4.02 0.60 15.07
CA ILE A 159 -4.44 -0.63 14.38
C ILE A 159 -5.66 -1.22 15.10
N ASN A 160 -6.73 -1.52 14.35
CA ASN A 160 -7.91 -2.19 14.88
C ASN A 160 -7.65 -3.70 15.01
N ARG A 161 -7.01 -4.10 16.11
CA ARG A 161 -6.60 -5.50 16.34
C ARG A 161 -7.77 -6.49 16.24
N ASP A 162 -8.95 -6.15 16.73
CA ASP A 162 -10.12 -7.05 16.71
C ASP A 162 -10.62 -7.34 15.28
N LYS A 163 -10.39 -6.39 14.36
CA LYS A 163 -10.70 -6.58 12.93
C LYS A 163 -9.60 -7.30 12.16
N ILE A 164 -8.40 -7.43 12.73
CA ILE A 164 -7.22 -8.05 12.12
C ILE A 164 -7.00 -9.49 12.59
N LYS A 165 -7.26 -9.75 13.88
CA LYS A 165 -6.94 -11.04 14.51
C LYS A 165 -7.68 -12.20 13.84
N GLY A 166 -6.92 -13.22 13.44
CA GLY A 166 -7.43 -14.43 12.80
C GLY A 166 -7.99 -14.19 11.39
N LYS A 167 -7.60 -13.10 10.73
CA LYS A 167 -8.07 -12.73 9.39
C LYS A 167 -6.96 -12.86 8.36
N LYS A 168 -7.36 -13.13 7.13
CA LYS A 168 -6.50 -13.12 5.95
C LYS A 168 -6.53 -11.72 5.33
N ILE A 169 -5.37 -11.18 5.00
CA ILE A 169 -5.22 -9.78 4.61
C ILE A 169 -4.55 -9.68 3.25
N ILE A 170 -5.07 -8.77 2.43
CA ILE A 170 -4.39 -8.23 1.26
C ILE A 170 -3.91 -6.84 1.63
N LEU A 171 -2.61 -6.68 1.85
CA LEU A 171 -2.00 -5.38 2.15
C LEU A 171 -1.55 -4.73 0.85
N VAL A 172 -2.14 -3.59 0.53
CA VAL A 172 -1.92 -2.84 -0.71
C VAL A 172 -1.06 -1.62 -0.45
N ASP A 173 0.01 -1.44 -1.23
CA ASP A 173 0.77 -0.19 -1.29
C ASP A 173 0.84 0.37 -2.72
N ASP A 174 1.19 1.65 -2.85
CA ASP A 174 1.40 2.26 -4.15
C ASP A 174 2.64 1.72 -4.84
N VAL A 175 3.79 1.64 -4.14
CA VAL A 175 5.07 1.27 -4.72
C VAL A 175 5.93 0.53 -3.71
N TYR A 176 6.19 -0.73 -4.00
CA TYR A 176 7.18 -1.50 -3.25
C TYR A 176 8.61 -1.09 -3.64
N THR A 177 9.43 -0.81 -2.63
CA THR A 177 10.86 -0.56 -2.78
C THR A 177 11.66 -1.44 -1.84
N GLN A 178 12.38 -2.40 -2.42
CA GLN A 178 13.22 -3.30 -1.66
C GLN A 178 14.23 -2.53 -0.78
N ASN A 179 14.40 -3.00 0.46
CA ASN A 179 15.31 -2.43 1.47
C ASN A 179 14.90 -1.08 2.05
N VAL A 180 13.71 -0.55 1.73
CA VAL A 180 13.12 0.61 2.44
C VAL A 180 12.46 0.19 3.75
N ASN A 181 11.98 -1.05 3.83
CA ASN A 181 11.47 -1.70 5.04
C ASN A 181 10.20 -1.09 5.65
N VAL A 182 9.50 -0.21 4.92
CA VAL A 182 8.20 0.33 5.37
C VAL A 182 7.09 -0.71 5.19
N ASP A 183 7.09 -1.41 4.05
CA ASP A 183 6.12 -2.46 3.75
C ASP A 183 6.35 -3.69 4.63
N GLU A 184 7.61 -4.12 4.75
CA GLU A 184 8.06 -5.21 5.61
C GLU A 184 7.60 -5.00 7.06
N ASP A 185 7.80 -3.80 7.60
CA ASP A 185 7.38 -3.45 8.95
C ASP A 185 5.84 -3.43 9.10
N CYS A 186 5.12 -2.94 8.08
CA CYS A 186 3.67 -2.92 8.10
C CYS A 186 3.08 -4.35 8.05
N ILE A 187 3.68 -5.24 7.25
CA ILE A 187 3.34 -6.67 7.21
C ILE A 187 3.57 -7.28 8.60
N GLN A 188 4.73 -7.03 9.21
CA GLN A 188 5.04 -7.56 10.54
C GLN A 188 4.07 -7.04 11.61
N ALA A 189 3.72 -5.75 11.60
CA ALA A 189 2.76 -5.18 12.54
C ALA A 189 1.37 -5.85 12.46
N LEU A 190 0.93 -6.24 11.25
CA LEU A 190 -0.32 -6.96 11.07
C LEU A 190 -0.23 -8.41 11.59
N TYR A 191 0.89 -9.10 11.38
CA TYR A 191 1.15 -10.41 12.00
C TYR A 191 1.20 -10.30 13.54
N ASP A 192 1.81 -9.25 14.08
CA ASP A 192 1.84 -8.99 15.53
C ASP A 192 0.44 -8.68 16.08
N CYS A 193 -0.46 -8.17 15.25
CA CYS A 193 -1.89 -8.05 15.56
C CYS A 193 -2.67 -9.37 15.42
N GLY A 194 -2.02 -10.45 15.00
CA GLY A 194 -2.58 -11.78 14.91
C GLY A 194 -3.27 -12.09 13.58
N ALA A 195 -2.90 -11.41 12.48
CA ALA A 195 -3.32 -11.83 11.14
C ALA A 195 -2.90 -13.29 10.87
N ASP A 196 -3.78 -14.05 10.24
CA ASP A 196 -3.57 -15.48 9.92
C ASP A 196 -2.66 -15.61 8.69
N GLU A 197 -2.98 -14.84 7.66
CA GLU A 197 -2.24 -14.80 6.39
C GLU A 197 -2.20 -13.37 5.87
N ILE A 198 -1.10 -13.01 5.23
CA ILE A 198 -0.94 -11.73 4.55
C ILE A 198 -0.39 -12.00 3.16
N ILE A 199 -1.08 -11.47 2.15
CA ILE A 199 -0.57 -11.27 0.80
C ILE A 199 -0.25 -9.78 0.68
N PHE A 200 0.97 -9.46 0.26
CA PHE A 200 1.32 -8.09 -0.10
C PHE A 200 1.07 -7.85 -1.58
N TYR A 201 0.56 -6.68 -1.93
CA TYR A 201 0.35 -6.28 -3.31
C TYR A 201 0.78 -4.83 -3.51
N ALA A 202 1.55 -4.56 -4.56
CA ALA A 202 1.92 -3.21 -4.95
C ALA A 202 1.52 -2.92 -6.40
N ILE A 203 1.08 -1.69 -6.68
CA ILE A 203 0.85 -1.28 -8.08
C ILE A 203 2.21 -1.17 -8.80
N GLY A 204 3.17 -0.49 -8.18
CA GLY A 204 4.52 -0.33 -8.68
C GLY A 204 5.54 -1.20 -7.94
N TYR A 205 6.53 -1.72 -8.67
CA TYR A 205 7.72 -2.33 -8.09
C TYR A 205 8.98 -1.60 -8.58
N THR A 206 9.80 -1.07 -7.69
CA THR A 206 11.07 -0.45 -8.10
C THR A 206 12.15 -1.49 -8.37
N ARG A 207 12.74 -1.44 -9.57
CA ARG A 207 14.01 -2.13 -9.85
C ARG A 207 15.15 -1.22 -9.42
N ARG A 208 15.60 -1.32 -8.17
CA ARG A 208 16.97 -0.90 -7.88
C ARG A 208 17.88 -2.04 -8.31
N ASN A 209 18.65 -1.81 -9.37
CA ASN A 209 19.81 -2.66 -9.63
C ASN A 209 20.67 -2.58 -8.36
N LEU A 210 20.81 -3.71 -7.66
CA LEU A 210 21.81 -3.88 -6.61
C LEU A 210 23.21 -3.74 -7.24
#